data_AF-Y0KHG8-F1
#
_entry.id   AF-Y0KHG8-F1
#
_cell.length_a   1.000
_cell.length_b   1.000
_cell.length_c   1.000
_cell.angle_alpha   90.00
_cell.angle_beta   90.00
_cell.angle_gamma   90.00
#
_symmetry.space_group_name_H-M   'P 1'
#
loop_
_entity.id
_entity.type
_entity.pdbx_description
1 polymer ?
#
loop_
_entity_poly.entity_id
_entity_poly.type
_entity_poly.pdbx_seq_one_letter_code
_entity_poly.pdbx_strand_id
1 'polypeptide(L)'
;MSNTQQIAESNMLRAELELLMKERETLLIIAGAAAGLIAELNTADLPIRTVEAADLLATTINKLPEESLQDALNAVHATIDH
;
A
#
# COMPACT_ATOMS: atom_id res chain seq x y z
N MET A 1 -14.81 29.17 -24.66
CA MET A 1 -14.76 28.16 -23.58
C MET A 1 -15.00 28.90 -22.28
N SER A 2 -16.04 28.54 -21.53
CA SER A 2 -16.58 29.38 -20.44
C SER A 2 -15.87 29.08 -19.11
N ASN A 3 -15.62 30.11 -18.29
CA ASN A 3 -14.95 29.98 -16.98
C ASN A 3 -15.60 28.89 -16.08
N THR A 4 -16.93 28.73 -16.18
CA THR A 4 -17.70 27.69 -15.48
C THR A 4 -17.31 26.26 -15.89
N GLN A 5 -16.95 26.03 -17.15
CA GLN A 5 -16.53 24.71 -17.63
C GLN A 5 -15.15 24.34 -17.07
N GLN A 6 -14.22 25.31 -17.01
CA GLN A 6 -12.89 25.13 -16.41
C GLN A 6 -12.95 24.82 -14.91
N ILE A 7 -13.86 25.49 -14.18
CA ILE A 7 -14.07 25.22 -12.75
C ILE A 7 -14.63 23.81 -12.53
N ALA A 8 -15.62 23.40 -13.33
CA ALA A 8 -16.19 22.05 -13.23
C ALA A 8 -15.14 20.96 -13.54
N GLU A 9 -14.33 21.13 -14.58
CA GLU A 9 -13.24 20.22 -14.92
C GLU A 9 -12.20 20.14 -13.80
N SER A 10 -11.76 21.29 -13.26
CA SER A 10 -10.81 21.33 -12.15
C SER A 10 -11.34 20.62 -10.90
N ASN A 11 -12.63 20.77 -10.59
CA ASN A 11 -13.26 20.10 -9.46
C ASN A 11 -13.34 18.57 -9.67
N MET A 12 -13.67 18.11 -10.88
CA MET A 12 -13.70 16.69 -11.20
C MET A 12 -12.31 16.05 -11.07
N LEU A 13 -11.27 16.69 -11.63
CA LEU A 13 -9.89 16.19 -11.53
C LEU A 13 -9.40 16.14 -10.09
N ARG A 14 -9.77 17.12 -9.26
CA ARG A 14 -9.44 17.11 -7.82
C ARG A 14 -10.11 15.96 -7.08
N ALA A 15 -11.39 15.72 -7.36
CA ALA A 15 -12.12 14.61 -6.74
C ALA A 15 -11.52 13.24 -7.13
N GLU A 16 -11.10 13.09 -8.39
CA GLU A 16 -10.44 11.88 -8.86
C GLU A 16 -9.07 11.67 -8.21
N LEU A 17 -8.26 12.73 -8.09
CA LEU A 17 -6.99 12.66 -7.37
C LEU A 17 -7.18 12.31 -5.90
N GLU A 18 -8.17 12.90 -5.23
CA GLU A 18 -8.45 12.59 -3.81
C GLU A 18 -8.85 11.11 -3.64
N LEU A 19 -9.64 10.57 -4.57
CA LEU A 19 -9.99 9.14 -4.58
C LEU A 19 -8.74 8.28 -4.74
N LEU A 20 -7.91 8.57 -5.75
CA LEU A 20 -6.66 7.83 -6.00
C LEU A 20 -5.70 7.90 -4.81
N MET A 21 -5.62 9.04 -4.12
CA MET A 21 -4.80 9.20 -2.92
C MET A 21 -5.29 8.30 -1.78
N LYS A 22 -6.61 8.21 -1.57
CA LYS A 22 -7.21 7.32 -0.55
C LYS A 22 -6.99 5.84 -0.88
N GLU A 23 -7.12 5.47 -2.15
CA GLU A 23 -6.83 4.10 -2.61
C GLU A 23 -5.35 3.76 -2.40
N ARG A 24 -4.44 4.69 -2.74
CA ARG A 24 -3.00 4.53 -2.49
C ARG A 24 -2.70 4.34 -1.01
N GLU A 25 -3.30 5.14 -0.13
CA GLU A 25 -3.12 5.02 1.31
C GLU A 25 -3.55 3.63 1.81
N THR A 26 -4.71 3.14 1.35
CA THR A 26 -5.19 1.79 1.68
C THR A 26 -4.21 0.71 1.23
N LEU A 27 -3.68 0.82 0.01
CA LEU A 27 -2.69 -0.12 -0.51
C LEU A 27 -1.37 -0.08 0.27
N LEU A 28 -0.93 1.10 0.71
CA LEU A 28 0.26 1.25 1.56
C LEU A 28 0.09 0.55 2.91
N ILE A 29 -1.07 0.69 3.54
CA ILE A 29 -1.36 -0.03 4.81
C ILE A 29 -1.31 -1.54 4.59
N ILE A 30 -1.93 -2.05 3.51
CA ILE A 30 -1.90 -3.49 3.19
C ILE A 30 -0.48 -3.98 2.93
N ALA A 31 0.30 -3.24 2.13
CA ALA A 31 1.69 -3.57 1.85
C ALA A 31 2.55 -3.56 3.12
N GLY A 32 2.34 -2.59 4.01
CA GLY A 32 3.05 -2.46 5.28
C GLY A 32 2.71 -3.61 6.23
N ALA A 33 1.43 -3.97 6.36
CA ALA A 33 0.99 -5.11 7.15
C ALA A 33 1.57 -6.44 6.62
N ALA A 34 1.61 -6.62 5.30
CA ALA A 34 2.24 -7.78 4.69
C ALA A 34 3.75 -7.81 4.91
N ALA A 35 4.44 -6.66 4.84
CA ALA A 35 5.87 -6.56 5.11
C ALA A 35 6.20 -6.87 6.57
N GLY A 36 5.42 -6.35 7.52
CA GLY A 36 5.52 -6.67 8.94
C GLY A 36 5.31 -8.17 9.19
N LEU A 37 4.30 -8.77 8.56
CA LEU A 37 4.08 -10.21 8.65
C LEU A 37 5.29 -11.01 8.16
N ILE A 38 5.82 -10.71 6.97
CA ILE A 38 7.01 -11.40 6.45
C ILE A 38 8.23 -11.22 7.38
N ALA A 39 8.39 -10.04 7.99
CA ALA A 39 9.50 -9.78 8.92
C ALA A 39 9.42 -10.61 10.21
N GLU A 40 8.22 -10.90 10.69
CA GLU A 40 7.97 -11.72 11.89
C GLU A 40 7.91 -13.24 11.60
N LEU A 41 7.81 -13.64 10.33
CA LEU A 41 7.73 -15.05 9.95
C LEU A 41 9.08 -15.76 10.07
N ASN A 42 9.10 -16.88 10.79
CA ASN A 42 10.20 -17.83 10.74
C ASN A 42 9.95 -18.90 9.67
N THR A 43 10.77 -18.90 8.63
CA THR A 43 10.64 -19.85 7.49
C THR A 43 10.80 -21.31 7.91
N ALA A 44 11.51 -21.58 9.01
CA ALA A 44 11.68 -22.94 9.54
C ALA A 44 10.39 -23.52 10.14
N ASP A 45 9.49 -22.67 10.61
CA ASP A 45 8.23 -23.06 11.27
C ASP A 45 7.03 -23.08 10.30
N LEU A 46 7.27 -22.72 9.03
CA LEU A 46 6.22 -22.59 8.04
C LEU A 46 5.80 -23.96 7.47
N PRO A 47 4.49 -24.29 7.46
CA PRO A 47 4.01 -25.47 6.75
C PRO A 47 4.44 -25.44 5.27
N ILE A 48 4.86 -26.58 4.70
CA ILE A 48 5.31 -26.66 3.30
C ILE A 48 4.30 -26.07 2.30
N ARG A 49 3.02 -26.12 2.64
CA ARG A 49 1.88 -25.64 1.83
C ARG A 49 1.81 -24.11 1.74
N THR A 50 2.41 -23.41 2.71
CA THR A 50 2.36 -21.95 2.82
C THR A 50 3.69 -21.29 2.45
N VAL A 51 4.76 -22.07 2.27
CA VAL A 51 6.09 -21.56 1.87
C VAL A 51 6.01 -20.81 0.55
N GLU A 52 5.32 -21.37 -0.46
CA GLU A 52 5.19 -20.73 -1.76
C GLU A 52 4.41 -19.40 -1.68
N ALA A 53 3.38 -19.32 -0.84
CA ALA A 53 2.61 -18.10 -0.63
C ALA A 53 3.44 -17.02 0.09
N ALA A 54 4.24 -17.41 1.10
CA ALA A 54 5.13 -16.50 1.81
C ALA A 54 6.27 -16.00 0.90
N ASP A 55 6.83 -16.88 0.07
CA ASP A 55 7.88 -16.51 -0.90
C ASP A 55 7.35 -15.56 -1.98
N LEU A 56 6.14 -15.79 -2.47
CA LEU A 56 5.47 -14.89 -3.40
C LEU A 56 5.24 -13.51 -2.78
N LEU A 57 4.79 -13.45 -1.53
CA LEU A 57 4.59 -12.20 -0.80
C LEU A 57 5.92 -11.47 -0.59
N ALA A 58 6.96 -12.15 -0.09
CA ALA A 58 8.28 -11.56 0.11
C ALA A 58 8.87 -11.03 -1.21
N THR A 59 8.79 -11.82 -2.29
CA THR A 59 9.24 -11.41 -3.62
C THR A 59 8.47 -10.20 -4.15
N THR A 60 7.17 -10.13 -3.91
CA THR A 60 6.33 -9.01 -4.38
C THR A 60 6.61 -7.74 -3.59
N ILE A 61 6.77 -7.85 -2.26
CA ILE A 61 7.12 -6.73 -1.39
C ILE A 61 8.52 -6.18 -1.74
N ASN A 62 9.49 -7.06 -2.00
CA ASN A 62 10.85 -6.67 -2.39
C ASN A 62 10.93 -5.98 -3.76
N LYS A 63 9.85 -5.99 -4.56
CA LYS A 63 9.77 -5.21 -5.82
C LYS A 63 9.32 -3.77 -5.59
N LEU A 64 8.81 -3.44 -4.40
CA LEU A 64 8.46 -2.06 -4.08
C LEU A 64 9.74 -1.20 -4.02
N PRO A 65 9.69 0.05 -4.52
CA PRO A 65 10.74 1.01 -4.25
C PRO A 65 10.95 1.18 -2.74
N GLU A 66 12.19 1.39 -2.31
CA GLU A 66 12.52 1.57 -0.88
C GLU A 66 11.70 2.67 -0.21
N GLU A 67 11.52 3.80 -0.88
CA GLU A 67 10.65 4.90 -0.43
C GLU A 67 9.19 4.45 -0.25
N SER A 68 8.66 3.66 -1.18
CA SER A 68 7.28 3.14 -1.09
C SER A 68 7.13 2.08 0.01
N LEU A 69 8.17 1.28 0.25
CA LEU A 69 8.19 0.33 1.35
C LEU A 69 8.23 1.07 2.69
N GLN A 70 9.02 2.14 2.80
CA GLN A 70 9.07 2.98 3.99
C GLN A 70 7.72 3.68 4.23
N ASP A 71 7.09 4.23 3.20
CA ASP A 71 5.73 4.79 3.26
C ASP A 71 4.73 3.76 3.78
N ALA A 72 4.80 2.52 3.28
CA ALA A 72 3.92 1.43 3.67
C ALA A 72 4.10 1.04 5.15
N LEU A 73 5.35 0.92 5.60
CA LEU A 73 5.68 0.65 7.01
C LEU A 73 5.23 1.80 7.92
N ASN A 74 5.34 3.06 7.49
CA ASN A 74 4.85 4.19 8.28
C ASN A 74 3.32 4.20 8.37
N ALA A 75 2.63 3.92 7.26
CA ALA A 75 1.17 3.90 7.20
C ALA A 75 0.55 2.82 8.11
N VAL A 76 1.15 1.62 8.15
CA VAL A 76 0.66 0.56 9.04
C VAL A 76 0.87 0.88 10.51
N HIS A 77 2.02 1.45 10.91
CA HIS A 77 2.24 1.87 12.29
C HIS A 77 1.23 2.96 12.72
N ALA A 78 0.98 3.95 11.86
CA ALA A 78 -0.03 4.97 12.12
C ALA A 78 -1.45 4.41 12.29
N THR A 79 -1.74 3.26 11.68
CA THR A 79 -3.04 2.57 11.83
C THR A 79 -3.13 1.74 13.11
N ILE A 80 -2.00 1.22 13.62
CA ILE A 80 -1.96 0.39 14.84
C ILE A 80 -1.97 1.25 16.12
N ASP A 81 -1.42 2.46 16.05
CA ASP A 81 -1.33 3.40 17.18
C ASP A 81 -2.63 4.22 17.42
N HIS A 82 -3.71 3.92 16.69
CA HIS A 82 -5.04 4.56 16.78
C HIS A 82 -6.13 3.60 17.25
#